data_AF-A0AAE3CJF9-F1
#
_entry.id   AF-A0AAE3CJF9-F1
#
_cell.length_a   1.000
_cell.length_b   1.000
_cell.length_c   1.000
_cell.angle_alpha   90.00
_cell.angle_beta   90.00
_cell.angle_gamma   90.00
#
_symmetry.space_group_name_H-M   'P 1'
#
loop_
_entity.id
_entity.type
_entity.pdbx_description
1 polymer ?
#
loop_
_entity_poly.entity_id
_entity_poly.type
_entity_poly.pdbx_seq_one_letter_code
_entity_poly.pdbx_strand_id
1 'polypeptide(L)'
;MIAGSQLDKAETRRYRRHQFWTDHGIFRELFYANFHEIAPGLFRSAQPAPWQLSQWQAQHHFDAVLNIRAPAPEEAHFRLEQDACDVLGIAHLPIHGFGSRDLPQKDSLLAFLDQIPELPPRLLVHCKSGADRAGFICVLLQHQRYGMPWEEARKELRLWPYGHIRHANTGILDWFFACLQADLRQEPGLTLRDWVATRYDREQILANFRPWYRLDWLTDRILRRE
;
A
#
# COMPACT_ATOMS: atom_id res chain seq x y z
N MET A 1 27.18 -5.54 7.30
CA MET A 1 27.75 -5.18 5.99
C MET A 1 27.01 -5.99 4.93
N ILE A 2 25.99 -5.41 4.30
CA ILE A 2 25.31 -6.07 3.17
C ILE A 2 26.08 -5.65 1.93
N ALA A 3 26.64 -6.63 1.23
CA ALA A 3 27.41 -6.42 0.02
C ALA A 3 26.53 -5.71 -1.02
N GLY A 4 26.90 -4.47 -1.37
CA GLY A 4 26.34 -3.76 -2.51
C GLY A 4 26.68 -4.54 -3.77
N SER A 5 25.74 -5.34 -4.24
CA SER A 5 25.86 -6.00 -5.54
C SER A 5 25.28 -5.04 -6.55
N GLN A 6 26.15 -4.24 -7.19
CA GLN A 6 25.81 -3.62 -8.45
C GLN A 6 25.54 -4.74 -9.45
N LEU A 7 24.29 -4.85 -9.90
CA LEU A 7 23.93 -5.85 -10.91
C LEU A 7 24.81 -5.65 -12.15
N ASP A 8 25.34 -6.74 -12.70
CA ASP A 8 26.11 -6.61 -13.94
C ASP A 8 25.18 -6.27 -15.12
N LYS A 9 25.76 -5.76 -16.22
CA LYS A 9 24.97 -5.32 -17.40
C LYS A 9 24.14 -6.44 -18.03
N ALA A 10 24.53 -7.71 -17.91
CA ALA A 10 23.79 -8.85 -18.42
C ALA A 10 22.62 -9.21 -17.49
N GLU A 11 22.83 -9.15 -16.18
CA GLU A 11 21.81 -9.35 -15.14
C GLU A 11 20.75 -8.25 -15.18
N THR A 12 21.15 -6.98 -15.28
CA THR A 12 20.21 -5.86 -15.45
C THR A 12 19.34 -6.08 -16.68
N ARG A 13 19.92 -6.48 -17.82
CA ARG A 13 19.14 -6.76 -19.05
C ARG A 13 18.20 -7.94 -18.87
N ARG A 14 18.64 -9.03 -18.24
CA ARG A 14 17.82 -10.21 -17.96
C ARG A 14 16.63 -9.86 -17.08
N TYR A 15 16.88 -9.16 -15.97
CA TYR A 15 15.83 -8.76 -15.04
C TYR A 15 14.88 -7.73 -15.64
N ARG A 16 15.38 -6.76 -16.43
CA ARG A 16 14.52 -5.81 -17.15
C ARG A 16 13.60 -6.54 -18.13
N ARG A 17 14.13 -7.52 -18.89
CA ARG A 17 13.28 -8.36 -19.77
C ARG A 17 12.23 -9.13 -18.97
N HIS A 18 12.58 -9.71 -17.83
CA HIS A 18 11.62 -10.43 -16.99
C HIS A 18 10.53 -9.50 -16.42
N GLN A 19 10.90 -8.32 -15.90
CA GLN A 19 9.94 -7.33 -15.42
C GLN A 19 9.01 -6.87 -16.56
N PHE A 20 9.58 -6.63 -17.74
CA PHE A 20 8.86 -6.11 -18.91
C PHE A 20 7.86 -7.12 -19.46
N TRP A 21 8.26 -8.39 -19.64
CA TRP A 21 7.44 -9.42 -20.29
C TRP A 21 6.63 -10.28 -19.30
N THR A 22 7.24 -10.74 -18.21
CA THR A 22 6.61 -11.72 -17.30
C THR A 22 5.74 -11.03 -16.23
N ASP A 23 6.17 -9.89 -15.71
CA ASP A 23 5.40 -9.15 -14.70
C ASP A 23 4.43 -8.11 -15.30
N HIS A 24 4.25 -8.11 -16.63
CA HIS A 24 3.47 -7.12 -17.38
C HIS A 24 3.94 -5.68 -17.11
N GLY A 25 5.24 -5.50 -16.86
CA GLY A 25 5.86 -4.21 -16.53
C GLY A 25 5.64 -3.15 -17.60
N ILE A 26 5.56 -3.54 -18.88
CA ILE A 26 5.33 -2.63 -20.02
C ILE A 26 4.11 -1.73 -19.84
N PHE A 27 2.98 -2.27 -19.34
CA PHE A 27 1.77 -1.48 -19.14
C PHE A 27 1.93 -0.45 -18.02
N ARG A 28 2.68 -0.78 -16.96
CA ARG A 28 2.91 0.13 -15.83
C ARG A 28 4.01 1.15 -16.13
N GLU A 29 5.06 0.73 -16.82
CA GLU A 29 6.20 1.55 -17.23
C GLU A 29 5.80 2.61 -18.26
N LEU A 30 4.88 2.29 -19.18
CA LEU A 30 4.53 3.18 -20.29
C LEU A 30 3.14 3.84 -20.17
N PHE A 31 2.18 3.25 -19.46
CA PHE A 31 0.79 3.71 -19.48
C PHE A 31 0.14 3.88 -18.10
N TYR A 32 0.69 3.27 -17.04
CA TYR A 32 0.07 3.26 -15.71
C TYR A 32 1.10 3.23 -14.58
N ALA A 33 1.86 4.33 -14.46
CA ALA A 33 2.81 4.51 -13.36
C ALA A 33 2.11 4.75 -12.01
N ASN A 34 0.82 5.15 -12.04
CA ASN A 34 -0.01 5.46 -10.87
C ASN A 34 0.69 6.40 -9.87
N PHE A 35 1.53 7.31 -10.40
CA PHE A 35 2.41 8.17 -9.61
C PHE A 35 1.67 9.43 -9.18
N HIS A 36 1.51 9.61 -7.87
CA HIS A 36 0.76 10.72 -7.29
C HIS A 36 1.41 11.19 -5.99
N GLU A 37 1.53 12.52 -5.82
CA GLU A 37 1.75 13.12 -4.50
C GLU A 37 0.40 13.16 -3.77
N ILE A 38 0.33 12.55 -2.59
CA ILE A 38 -0.92 12.42 -1.82
C ILE A 38 -0.92 13.26 -0.55
N ALA A 39 0.27 13.62 -0.08
CA ALA A 39 0.51 14.58 0.98
C ALA A 39 1.90 15.21 0.76
N PRO A 40 2.24 16.35 1.38
CA PRO A 40 3.56 16.94 1.24
C PRO A 40 4.67 15.94 1.57
N GLY A 41 5.48 15.59 0.55
CA GLY A 41 6.57 14.62 0.70
C GLY A 41 6.15 13.14 0.67
N LEU A 42 4.86 12.82 0.61
CA LEU A 42 4.36 11.45 0.54
C LEU A 42 3.79 11.17 -0.85
N PHE A 43 4.38 10.19 -1.52
CA PHE A 43 4.04 9.79 -2.87
C PHE A 43 3.60 8.35 -2.90
N ARG A 44 2.71 8.01 -3.84
CA ARG A 44 2.33 6.64 -4.16
C ARG A 44 2.58 6.34 -5.64
N SER A 45 2.90 5.08 -5.96
CA SER A 45 3.08 4.63 -7.34
C SER A 45 2.79 3.14 -7.54
N ALA A 46 2.64 2.75 -8.81
CA ALA A 46 2.90 1.39 -9.25
C ALA A 46 4.40 1.09 -9.17
N GLN A 47 4.79 -0.18 -9.28
CA GLN A 47 6.22 -0.50 -9.18
C GLN A 47 7.03 0.27 -10.23
N PRO A 48 7.99 1.12 -9.81
CA PRO A 48 8.78 1.92 -10.73
C PRO A 48 9.72 1.06 -11.56
N ALA A 49 9.93 1.48 -12.81
CA ALA A 49 11.13 1.13 -13.55
C ALA A 49 12.33 1.94 -13.03
N PRO A 50 13.58 1.44 -13.15
CA PRO A 50 14.77 2.17 -12.69
C PRO A 50 14.89 3.60 -13.24
N TRP A 51 14.52 3.83 -14.51
CA TRP A 51 14.56 5.17 -15.10
C TRP A 51 13.46 6.10 -14.55
N GLN A 52 12.27 5.57 -14.23
CA GLN A 52 11.20 6.34 -13.58
C GLN A 52 11.64 6.76 -12.19
N LEU A 53 12.21 5.83 -11.43
CA LEU A 53 12.72 6.12 -10.09
C LEU A 53 13.83 7.18 -10.15
N SER A 54 14.76 7.08 -11.09
CA SER A 54 15.81 8.08 -11.28
C SER A 54 15.24 9.46 -11.65
N GLN A 55 14.25 9.51 -12.56
CA GLN A 55 13.60 10.76 -12.94
C GLN A 55 12.87 11.40 -11.75
N TRP A 56 12.06 10.61 -11.04
CA TRP A 56 11.30 11.10 -9.89
C TRP A 56 12.21 11.50 -8.74
N GLN A 57 13.33 10.80 -8.53
CA GLN A 57 14.33 11.18 -7.53
C GLN A 57 14.95 12.54 -7.84
N ALA A 58 15.26 12.82 -9.10
CA ALA A 58 15.81 14.11 -9.50
C ALA A 58 14.82 15.28 -9.28
N GLN A 59 13.52 15.00 -9.27
CA GLN A 59 12.45 15.99 -9.13
C GLN A 59 11.96 16.15 -7.68
N HIS A 60 11.88 15.03 -6.96
CA HIS A 60 11.20 14.94 -5.67
C HIS A 60 12.12 14.52 -4.53
N HIS A 61 13.39 14.19 -4.76
CA HIS A 61 14.39 13.95 -3.72
C HIS A 61 13.88 13.02 -2.61
N PHE A 62 13.46 11.80 -2.96
CA PHE A 62 13.02 10.83 -1.96
C PHE A 62 14.16 10.43 -1.03
N ASP A 63 13.83 10.30 0.25
CA ASP A 63 14.70 9.73 1.27
C ASP A 63 14.58 8.20 1.28
N ALA A 64 13.38 7.69 0.99
CA ALA A 64 13.10 6.25 0.97
C ALA A 64 12.02 5.82 -0.04
N VAL A 65 12.13 4.55 -0.44
CA VAL A 65 11.09 3.80 -1.16
C VAL A 65 10.55 2.70 -0.24
N LEU A 66 9.26 2.75 0.08
CA LEU A 66 8.53 1.74 0.84
C LEU A 66 7.87 0.72 -0.09
N ASN A 67 8.44 -0.48 -0.14
CA ASN A 67 8.01 -1.56 -1.03
C ASN A 67 7.07 -2.54 -0.31
N ILE A 68 5.80 -2.58 -0.74
CA ILE A 68 4.74 -3.43 -0.15
C ILE A 68 4.59 -4.78 -0.88
N ARG A 69 5.52 -5.18 -1.76
CA ARG A 69 5.48 -6.47 -2.47
C ARG A 69 6.05 -7.65 -1.67
N ALA A 70 6.44 -7.43 -0.41
CA ALA A 70 7.24 -8.33 0.44
C ALA A 70 8.69 -8.46 -0.04
N PRO A 71 9.66 -8.69 0.87
CA PRO A 71 11.04 -9.00 0.50
C PRO A 71 11.08 -10.23 -0.41
N ALA A 72 11.65 -10.06 -1.60
CA ALA A 72 11.79 -11.14 -2.58
C ALA A 72 13.19 -11.10 -3.21
N PRO A 73 14.26 -11.41 -2.45
CA PRO A 73 15.64 -11.23 -2.90
C PRO A 73 16.00 -12.01 -4.17
N GLU A 74 15.29 -13.10 -4.45
CA GLU A 74 15.49 -13.92 -5.65
C GLU A 74 14.72 -13.38 -6.88
N GLU A 75 13.80 -12.43 -6.68
CA GLU A 75 12.99 -11.91 -7.75
C GLU A 75 13.64 -10.71 -8.46
N ALA A 76 13.61 -10.77 -9.80
CA ALA A 76 14.13 -9.74 -10.69
C ALA A 76 13.64 -8.32 -10.33
N HIS A 77 12.37 -8.20 -10.00
CA HIS A 77 11.71 -6.92 -9.74
C HIS A 77 12.23 -6.28 -8.45
N PHE A 78 12.53 -7.08 -7.42
CA PHE A 78 13.09 -6.62 -6.16
C PHE A 78 14.56 -6.23 -6.31
N ARG A 79 15.35 -7.07 -7.00
CA ARG A 79 16.78 -6.81 -7.22
C ARG A 79 17.05 -5.56 -8.03
N LEU A 80 16.25 -5.32 -9.07
CA LEU A 80 16.34 -4.09 -9.87
C LEU A 80 16.01 -2.84 -9.06
N GLU A 81 15.01 -2.91 -8.19
CA GLU A 81 14.61 -1.79 -7.36
C GLU A 81 15.64 -1.49 -6.28
N GLN A 82 16.17 -2.54 -5.62
CA GLN A 82 17.26 -2.40 -4.67
C GLN A 82 18.49 -1.76 -5.33
N ASP A 83 18.93 -2.27 -6.48
CA ASP A 83 20.08 -1.73 -7.23
C ASP A 83 19.86 -0.26 -7.63
N ALA A 84 18.65 0.08 -8.10
CA ALA A 84 18.30 1.45 -8.43
C ALA A 84 18.31 2.36 -7.19
N CYS A 85 17.79 1.90 -6.06
CA CYS A 85 17.82 2.65 -4.79
C CYS A 85 19.27 2.86 -4.31
N ASP A 86 20.11 1.83 -4.37
CA ASP A 86 21.52 1.90 -3.96
C ASP A 86 22.30 2.91 -4.82
N VAL A 87 22.09 2.89 -6.15
CA VAL A 87 22.72 3.84 -7.07
C VAL A 87 22.26 5.28 -6.83
N LEU A 88 20.98 5.47 -6.47
CA LEU A 88 20.38 6.78 -6.23
C LEU A 88 20.57 7.30 -4.80
N GLY A 89 21.14 6.50 -3.90
CA GLY A 89 21.30 6.85 -2.49
C GLY A 89 19.98 6.94 -1.71
N ILE A 90 18.96 6.18 -2.14
CA ILE A 90 17.63 6.14 -1.51
C ILE A 90 17.54 4.91 -0.62
N ALA A 91 16.96 5.03 0.59
CA ALA A 91 16.74 3.86 1.43
C ALA A 91 15.62 2.97 0.84
N HIS A 92 15.89 1.69 0.62
CA HIS A 92 14.88 0.72 0.20
C HIS A 92 14.31 -0.01 1.43
N LEU A 93 13.02 0.21 1.70
CA LEU A 93 12.31 -0.28 2.88
C LEU A 93 11.25 -1.32 2.47
N PRO A 94 11.58 -2.62 2.41
CA PRO A 94 10.59 -3.63 2.08
C PRO A 94 9.79 -4.04 3.32
N ILE A 95 8.46 -4.06 3.21
CA ILE A 95 7.57 -4.57 4.26
C ILE A 95 6.72 -5.74 3.76
N HIS A 96 6.35 -6.61 4.68
CA HIS A 96 5.58 -7.83 4.42
C HIS A 96 4.31 -7.86 5.26
N GLY A 97 3.42 -8.81 4.95
CA GLY A 97 2.18 -9.01 5.72
C GLY A 97 0.97 -8.22 5.22
N PHE A 98 1.10 -7.43 4.15
CA PHE A 98 -0.01 -6.65 3.59
C PHE A 98 -0.46 -7.23 2.24
N GLY A 99 -1.64 -7.87 2.24
CA GLY A 99 -2.27 -8.45 1.05
C GLY A 99 -3.17 -7.47 0.30
N SER A 100 -3.42 -7.70 -0.99
CA SER A 100 -4.45 -6.95 -1.73
C SER A 100 -5.86 -7.50 -1.54
N ARG A 101 -5.98 -8.74 -1.07
CA ARG A 101 -7.25 -9.48 -0.87
C ARG A 101 -7.30 -10.13 0.52
N ASP A 102 -6.47 -9.64 1.42
CA ASP A 102 -6.32 -10.15 2.78
C ASP A 102 -5.89 -9.00 3.70
N LEU A 103 -6.00 -9.21 5.00
CA LEU A 103 -5.65 -8.24 6.03
C LEU A 103 -4.38 -8.66 6.78
N PRO A 104 -3.58 -7.70 7.28
CA PRO A 104 -2.38 -8.00 8.04
C PRO A 104 -2.70 -8.69 9.36
N GLN A 105 -1.77 -9.52 9.85
CA GLN A 105 -1.87 -10.02 11.23
C GLN A 105 -1.82 -8.85 12.22
N LYS A 106 -2.47 -9.01 13.38
CA LYS A 106 -2.56 -7.97 14.42
C LYS A 106 -1.18 -7.43 14.79
N ASP A 107 -0.23 -8.32 15.08
CA ASP A 107 1.12 -7.94 15.50
C ASP A 107 1.88 -7.23 14.37
N SER A 108 1.72 -7.68 13.12
CA SER A 108 2.32 -7.02 11.95
C SER A 108 1.75 -5.61 11.73
N LEU A 109 0.44 -5.45 11.94
CA LEU A 109 -0.22 -4.15 11.82
C LEU A 109 0.24 -3.21 12.94
N LEU A 110 0.28 -3.66 14.20
CA LEU A 110 0.79 -2.87 15.31
C LEU A 110 2.24 -2.45 15.09
N ALA A 111 3.10 -3.40 14.70
CA ALA A 111 4.50 -3.11 14.40
C ALA A 111 4.65 -2.07 13.29
N PHE A 112 3.83 -2.14 12.24
CA PHE A 112 3.84 -1.13 11.19
C PHE A 112 3.37 0.24 11.69
N LEU A 113 2.27 0.29 12.47
CA LEU A 113 1.77 1.55 13.04
C LEU A 113 2.82 2.22 13.94
N ASP A 114 3.55 1.44 14.72
CA ASP A 114 4.61 1.93 15.60
C ASP A 114 5.83 2.44 14.81
N GLN A 115 6.05 1.97 13.58
CA GLN A 115 7.12 2.43 12.70
C GLN A 115 6.78 3.70 11.91
N ILE A 116 5.50 4.03 11.73
CA ILE A 116 5.07 5.18 10.92
C ILE A 116 5.78 6.50 11.31
N PRO A 117 5.93 6.85 12.60
CA PRO A 117 6.61 8.08 13.01
C PRO A 117 8.10 8.13 12.62
N GLU A 118 8.73 6.97 12.47
CA GLU A 118 10.16 6.84 12.13
C GLU A 118 10.41 6.82 10.61
N LEU A 119 9.35 6.71 9.80
CA LEU A 119 9.50 6.69 8.35
C LEU A 119 10.04 8.03 7.83
N PRO A 120 10.97 8.00 6.85
CA PRO A 120 11.54 9.22 6.30
C PRO A 120 10.49 10.20 5.74
N PRO A 121 10.73 11.52 5.81
CA PRO A 121 9.76 12.54 5.43
C PRO A 121 9.41 12.52 3.94
N ARG A 122 10.37 12.24 3.06
CA ARG A 122 10.15 12.17 1.61
C ARG A 122 10.07 10.71 1.19
N LEU A 123 8.86 10.18 1.13
CA LEU A 123 8.60 8.74 1.00
C LEU A 123 7.83 8.41 -0.27
N LEU A 124 8.33 7.45 -1.05
CA LEU A 124 7.60 6.82 -2.14
C LEU A 124 7.05 5.46 -1.71
N VAL A 125 5.74 5.28 -1.69
CA VAL A 125 5.08 4.01 -1.38
C VAL A 125 4.63 3.33 -2.66
N HIS A 126 4.91 2.04 -2.83
CA HIS A 126 4.41 1.31 -3.98
C HIS A 126 4.11 -0.17 -3.69
N CYS A 127 3.31 -0.75 -4.58
CA CYS A 127 3.16 -2.20 -4.66
C CYS A 127 3.39 -2.64 -6.11
N LYS A 128 2.60 -3.59 -6.62
CA LYS A 128 2.65 -3.94 -8.06
C LYS A 128 1.97 -2.87 -8.92
N SER A 129 0.66 -2.65 -8.74
CA SER A 129 -0.13 -1.67 -9.48
C SER A 129 -0.26 -0.31 -8.79
N GLY A 130 0.20 -0.21 -7.54
CA GLY A 130 0.03 1.00 -6.74
C GLY A 130 -1.42 1.26 -6.31
N ALA A 131 -2.33 0.31 -6.47
CA ALA A 131 -3.76 0.47 -6.19
C ALA A 131 -4.11 0.01 -4.75
N ASP A 132 -4.19 -1.31 -4.53
CA ASP A 132 -4.80 -1.88 -3.33
C ASP A 132 -3.89 -1.79 -2.09
N ARG A 133 -2.77 -2.53 -2.09
CA ARG A 133 -1.82 -2.58 -0.95
C ARG A 133 -1.21 -1.22 -0.65
N ALA A 134 -0.78 -0.52 -1.70
CA ALA A 134 -0.24 0.84 -1.57
C ALA A 134 -1.33 1.79 -1.07
N GLY A 135 -2.55 1.70 -1.60
CA GLY A 135 -3.69 2.49 -1.13
C GLY A 135 -3.97 2.25 0.36
N PHE A 136 -4.05 1.01 0.81
CA PHE A 136 -4.25 0.66 2.22
C PHE A 136 -3.20 1.30 3.14
N ILE A 137 -1.93 1.16 2.78
CA ILE A 137 -0.81 1.79 3.53
C ILE A 137 -0.91 3.32 3.49
N CYS A 138 -1.27 3.90 2.34
CA CYS A 138 -1.45 5.34 2.19
C CYS A 138 -2.60 5.88 3.06
N VAL A 139 -3.71 5.15 3.22
CA VAL A 139 -4.77 5.52 4.18
C VAL A 139 -4.19 5.62 5.60
N LEU A 140 -3.43 4.60 6.03
CA LEU A 140 -2.82 4.58 7.37
C LEU A 140 -1.85 5.74 7.56
N LEU A 141 -0.98 6.01 6.58
CA LEU A 141 0.00 7.10 6.61
C LEU A 141 -0.67 8.47 6.62
N GLN A 142 -1.64 8.71 5.74
CA GLN A 142 -2.41 9.97 5.70
C GLN A 142 -3.06 10.28 7.05
N HIS A 143 -3.68 9.27 7.67
CA HIS A 143 -4.32 9.45 8.96
C HIS A 143 -3.31 9.63 10.10
N GLN A 144 -2.35 8.72 10.25
CA GLN A 144 -1.41 8.70 11.38
C GLN A 144 -0.38 9.83 11.32
N ARG A 145 0.16 10.12 10.14
CA ARG A 145 1.25 11.09 9.98
C ARG A 145 0.74 12.51 9.72
N TYR A 146 -0.33 12.65 8.93
CA TYR A 146 -0.84 13.95 8.49
C TYR A 146 -2.15 14.35 9.18
N GLY A 147 -2.66 13.55 10.12
CA GLY A 147 -3.89 13.85 10.85
C GLY A 147 -5.13 13.90 9.96
N MET A 148 -5.08 13.30 8.77
CA MET A 148 -6.17 13.36 7.81
C MET A 148 -7.41 12.62 8.37
N PRO A 149 -8.62 13.22 8.32
CA PRO A 149 -9.85 12.54 8.71
C PRO A 149 -10.05 11.24 7.93
N TRP A 150 -10.68 10.23 8.55
CA TRP A 150 -10.85 8.92 7.94
C TRP A 150 -11.60 8.97 6.59
N GLU A 151 -12.61 9.83 6.48
CA GLU A 151 -13.40 10.03 5.26
C GLU A 151 -12.52 10.50 4.09
N GLU A 152 -11.51 11.30 4.38
CA GLU A 152 -10.56 11.83 3.40
C GLU A 152 -9.44 10.82 3.13
N ALA A 153 -8.83 10.25 4.17
CA ALA A 153 -7.74 9.29 4.04
C ALA A 153 -8.17 8.06 3.22
N ARG A 154 -9.39 7.56 3.43
CA ARG A 154 -9.96 6.42 2.68
C ARG A 154 -10.09 6.66 1.18
N LYS A 155 -10.03 7.90 0.69
CA LYS A 155 -10.01 8.18 -0.76
C LYS A 155 -8.76 7.61 -1.44
N GLU A 156 -7.75 7.19 -0.71
CA GLU A 156 -6.63 6.40 -1.24
C GLU A 156 -7.04 5.01 -1.75
N LEU A 157 -8.24 4.53 -1.41
CA LEU A 157 -8.86 3.31 -1.94
C LEU A 157 -10.04 3.63 -2.88
N ARG A 158 -9.79 4.41 -3.94
CA ARG A 158 -10.80 4.73 -4.97
C ARG A 158 -10.42 4.25 -6.36
N LEU A 159 -11.44 4.04 -7.20
CA LEU A 159 -11.26 3.60 -8.58
C LEU A 159 -10.52 4.63 -9.42
N TRP A 160 -10.92 5.89 -9.38
CA TRP A 160 -10.24 6.97 -10.10
C TRP A 160 -9.59 7.95 -9.13
N PRO A 161 -8.26 8.20 -9.21
CA PRO A 161 -7.34 7.77 -10.28
C PRO A 161 -6.61 6.44 -10.01
N TYR A 162 -6.75 5.86 -8.81
CA TYR A 162 -5.81 4.84 -8.32
C TYR A 162 -6.06 3.40 -8.76
N GLY A 163 -7.18 3.11 -9.42
CA GLY A 163 -7.52 1.79 -9.94
C GLY A 163 -8.03 0.79 -8.90
N HIS A 164 -8.38 1.23 -7.69
CA HIS A 164 -8.90 0.34 -6.65
C HIS A 164 -10.37 -0.04 -6.90
N ILE A 165 -10.68 -1.33 -6.91
CA ILE A 165 -12.04 -1.84 -7.14
C ILE A 165 -12.59 -2.42 -5.85
N ARG A 166 -13.44 -1.66 -5.16
CA ARG A 166 -14.10 -2.10 -3.91
C ARG A 166 -15.06 -3.28 -4.09
N HIS A 167 -15.57 -3.49 -5.30
CA HIS A 167 -16.58 -4.52 -5.62
C HIS A 167 -15.98 -5.89 -5.98
N ALA A 168 -14.70 -6.08 -5.69
CA ALA A 168 -13.98 -7.34 -5.84
C ALA A 168 -13.45 -7.79 -4.47
N ASN A 169 -12.68 -8.88 -4.43
CA ASN A 169 -12.06 -9.36 -3.18
C ASN A 169 -11.13 -8.31 -2.54
N THR A 170 -10.69 -7.31 -3.30
CA THR A 170 -9.93 -6.15 -2.84
C THR A 170 -10.73 -5.23 -1.92
N GLY A 171 -12.07 -5.29 -1.95
CA GLY A 171 -12.95 -4.55 -1.04
C GLY A 171 -12.81 -4.93 0.43
N ILE A 172 -12.06 -5.98 0.77
CA ILE A 172 -11.74 -6.31 2.16
C ILE A 172 -11.00 -5.16 2.85
N LEU A 173 -10.21 -4.40 2.08
CA LEU A 173 -9.47 -3.24 2.55
C LEU A 173 -10.43 -2.09 2.92
N ASP A 174 -11.47 -1.84 2.11
CA ASP A 174 -12.53 -0.90 2.47
C ASP A 174 -13.31 -1.35 3.71
N TRP A 175 -13.58 -2.66 3.80
CA TRP A 175 -14.33 -3.23 4.89
C TRP A 175 -13.60 -3.10 6.23
N PHE A 176 -12.28 -3.30 6.24
CA PHE A 176 -11.44 -3.02 7.41
C PHE A 176 -11.67 -1.60 7.94
N PHE A 177 -11.59 -0.58 7.07
CA PHE A 177 -11.79 0.80 7.49
C PHE A 177 -13.24 1.10 7.88
N ALA A 178 -14.21 0.40 7.28
CA ALA A 178 -15.62 0.52 7.67
C ALA A 178 -15.87 -0.02 9.09
N CYS A 179 -15.29 -1.17 9.45
CA CYS A 179 -15.35 -1.73 10.81
C CYS A 179 -14.70 -0.78 11.82
N LEU A 180 -13.48 -0.31 11.52
CA LEU A 180 -12.78 0.66 12.35
C LEU A 180 -13.63 1.91 12.61
N GLN A 181 -14.12 2.57 11.55
CA GLN A 181 -14.92 3.78 11.70
C GLN A 181 -16.25 3.54 12.44
N ALA A 182 -16.85 2.35 12.33
CA ALA A 182 -18.04 2.01 13.08
C ALA A 182 -17.77 2.05 14.60
N ASP A 183 -16.65 1.47 15.03
CA ASP A 183 -16.26 1.44 16.44
C ASP A 183 -15.78 2.80 16.95
N LEU A 184 -15.02 3.55 16.14
CA LEU A 184 -14.57 4.91 16.48
C LEU A 184 -15.75 5.87 16.71
N ARG A 185 -16.87 5.69 15.99
CA ARG A 185 -18.09 6.51 16.21
C ARG A 185 -18.79 6.20 17.52
N GLN A 186 -18.66 4.98 18.04
CA GLN A 186 -19.25 4.59 19.31
C GLN A 186 -18.39 5.02 20.50
N GLU A 187 -17.09 5.19 20.30
CA GLU A 187 -16.14 5.57 21.35
C GLU A 187 -15.19 6.70 20.90
N PRO A 188 -15.63 7.97 21.07
CA PRO A 188 -14.77 9.11 20.84
C PRO A 188 -13.52 9.05 21.72
N GLY A 189 -12.34 9.11 21.10
CA GLY A 189 -11.05 9.03 21.79
C GLY A 189 -10.30 7.71 21.61
N LEU A 190 -10.97 6.66 21.12
CA LEU A 190 -10.29 5.43 20.70
C LEU A 190 -9.34 5.74 19.53
N THR A 191 -8.06 5.39 19.65
CA THR A 191 -7.11 5.55 18.54
C THR A 191 -7.13 4.34 17.61
N LEU A 192 -6.62 4.49 16.38
CA LEU A 192 -6.39 3.34 15.48
C LEU A 192 -5.57 2.25 16.16
N ARG A 193 -4.48 2.65 16.85
CA ARG A 193 -3.57 1.71 17.49
C ARG A 193 -4.28 0.95 18.61
N ASP A 194 -5.07 1.64 19.43
CA ASP A 194 -5.84 1.02 20.51
C ASP A 194 -6.92 0.08 19.96
N TRP A 195 -7.59 0.49 18.87
CA TRP A 195 -8.55 -0.36 18.18
C TRP A 195 -7.89 -1.63 17.65
N VAL A 196 -6.70 -1.53 17.04
CA VAL A 196 -5.94 -2.71 16.60
C VAL A 196 -5.53 -3.58 17.80
N ALA A 197 -5.11 -2.96 18.90
CA ALA A 197 -4.68 -3.69 20.10
C ALA A 197 -5.82 -4.43 20.81
N THR A 198 -7.05 -3.93 20.75
CA THR A 198 -8.14 -4.40 21.62
C THR A 198 -9.33 -5.00 20.89
N ARG A 199 -9.59 -4.59 19.64
CA ARG A 199 -10.82 -4.96 18.90
C ARG A 199 -10.56 -5.62 17.56
N TYR A 200 -9.41 -5.35 16.95
CA TYR A 200 -9.08 -5.95 15.67
C TYR A 200 -8.95 -7.46 15.77
N ASP A 201 -9.95 -8.15 15.23
CA ASP A 201 -9.96 -9.58 14.98
C ASP A 201 -9.97 -9.81 13.46
N ARG A 202 -8.82 -10.24 12.94
CA ARG A 202 -8.62 -10.51 11.51
C ARG A 202 -9.59 -11.57 11.01
N GLU A 203 -9.76 -12.66 11.75
CA GLU A 203 -10.58 -13.79 11.31
C GLU A 203 -12.04 -13.41 11.29
N GLN A 204 -12.51 -12.68 12.31
CA GLN A 204 -13.88 -12.19 12.36
C GLN A 204 -14.19 -11.21 11.22
N ILE A 205 -13.28 -10.28 10.92
CA ILE A 205 -13.47 -9.31 9.83
C ILE A 205 -13.52 -10.03 8.48
N LEU A 206 -12.61 -10.99 8.24
CA LEU A 206 -12.60 -11.81 7.03
C LEU A 206 -13.88 -12.65 6.89
N ALA A 207 -14.32 -13.29 7.98
CA ALA A 207 -15.53 -14.11 7.99
C ALA A 207 -16.80 -13.32 7.67
N ASN A 208 -16.82 -12.03 8.04
CA ASN A 208 -17.95 -11.12 7.82
C ASN A 208 -17.86 -10.34 6.49
N PHE A 209 -16.75 -10.43 5.77
CA PHE A 209 -16.57 -9.72 4.50
C PHE A 209 -17.30 -10.41 3.34
N ARG A 210 -18.01 -9.62 2.53
CA ARG A 210 -18.64 -10.09 1.28
C ARG A 210 -18.27 -9.12 0.15
N PRO A 211 -17.59 -9.55 -0.94
CA PRO A 211 -17.11 -8.67 -2.01
C PRO A 211 -18.21 -7.84 -2.70
N TRP A 212 -19.40 -8.42 -2.83
CA TRP A 212 -20.61 -7.76 -3.29
C TRP A 212 -21.35 -7.16 -2.08
N TYR A 213 -20.96 -5.97 -1.61
CA TYR A 213 -21.78 -5.25 -0.64
C TYR A 213 -23.10 -4.79 -1.30
N ARG A 214 -24.09 -5.70 -1.24
CA ARG A 214 -25.54 -5.59 -1.52
C ARG A 214 -26.04 -5.94 -2.92
N LEU A 215 -26.91 -6.93 -2.98
CA LEU A 215 -28.32 -6.60 -3.27
C LEU A 215 -29.24 -6.88 -2.07
N ASP A 216 -29.00 -7.89 -1.21
CA ASP A 216 -30.14 -8.42 -0.42
C ASP A 216 -30.23 -8.18 1.10
N TRP A 217 -29.18 -7.85 1.87
CA TRP A 217 -29.33 -7.99 3.35
C TRP A 217 -29.84 -6.78 4.15
N LEU A 218 -29.63 -5.54 3.71
CA LEU A 218 -29.79 -4.37 4.61
C LEU A 218 -30.71 -3.26 4.06
N THR A 219 -31.37 -3.47 2.91
CA THR A 219 -32.62 -2.77 2.57
C THR A 219 -33.84 -3.46 3.21
N ASP A 220 -33.86 -4.80 3.34
CA ASP A 220 -35.06 -5.55 3.73
C ASP A 220 -35.29 -5.81 5.23
N ARG A 221 -34.29 -5.62 6.11
CA ARG A 221 -34.43 -5.98 7.54
C ARG A 221 -34.36 -4.83 8.55
N ILE A 222 -33.93 -3.63 8.15
CA ILE A 222 -33.87 -2.45 9.06
C ILE A 222 -34.96 -1.41 8.74
N LEU A 223 -35.58 -1.41 7.55
CA LEU A 223 -36.83 -0.67 7.29
C LEU A 223 -38.11 -1.43 7.72
N ARG A 224 -37.98 -2.57 8.41
CA ARG A 224 -39.08 -3.42 8.88
C ARG A 224 -39.05 -3.70 10.39
N ARG A 225 -38.26 -2.92 11.14
CA ARG A 225 -38.29 -2.89 12.60
C ARG A 225 -38.32 -1.45 13.13
N GLU A 226 -39.06 -0.59 12.45
CA GLU A 226 -40.07 0.30 13.02
C GLU A 226 -41.27 0.29 12.08
#